data_AF-A0A699SS68-F1
#
_entry.id   AF-A0A699SS68-F1
#
_cell.length_a   1.000
_cell.length_b   1.000
_cell.length_c   1.000
_cell.angle_alpha   90.00
_cell.angle_beta   90.00
_cell.angle_gamma   90.00
#
_symmetry.space_group_name_H-M   'P 1'
#
loop_
_entity.id
_entity.type
_entity.pdbx_description
1 polymer ?
#
loop_
_entity_poly.entity_id
_entity_poly.type
_entity_poly.pdbx_seq_one_letter_code
_entity_poly.pdbx_strand_id
1 'polypeptide(L)'
;MVPDSENMLMHAEESRSKMIAKQNDPQLIEKKTESYAEQTFWSQYSVQTDEPTHSGTTIVEVPKELSKVSMVNSCLKKLKFHLASFDIVVKERTTATAITEGTWGFENTKACFRDDIIPFVKNLKELFTSFDQCLIDEVTEVQKIFKQMKLAVKQHCAEKTKFQTKMENVLKENYRLLTHALSVEIVNIVVNDCMNVNCLNVDAC
;
A
#
# COMPACT_ATOMS: atom_id res chain seq x y z
N MET A 1 17.57 61.44 10.96
CA MET A 1 18.21 60.89 9.76
C MET A 1 17.20 59.90 9.17
N VAL A 2 16.40 60.36 8.20
CA VAL A 2 15.34 59.55 7.58
C VAL A 2 16.04 58.52 6.68
N PRO A 3 15.71 57.21 6.75
CA PRO A 3 16.26 56.26 5.80
C PRO A 3 15.65 56.60 4.44
N ASP A 4 16.52 56.83 3.46
CA ASP A 4 16.17 57.23 2.11
C ASP A 4 15.27 56.14 1.47
N SER A 5 13.96 56.37 1.46
CA SER A 5 12.94 55.39 1.07
C SER A 5 13.07 54.97 -0.39
N GLU A 6 13.70 55.81 -1.21
CA GLU A 6 13.97 55.56 -2.62
C GLU A 6 15.02 54.45 -2.81
N ASN A 7 16.05 54.42 -1.95
CA ASN A 7 17.09 53.39 -2.00
C ASN A 7 16.55 52.00 -1.59
N MET A 8 15.66 51.97 -0.60
CA MET A 8 15.01 50.73 -0.16
C MET A 8 14.03 50.17 -1.20
N LEU A 9 13.32 51.04 -1.94
CA LEU A 9 12.43 50.65 -3.04
C LEU A 9 13.23 50.11 -4.23
N MET A 10 14.31 50.79 -4.62
CA MET A 10 15.21 50.36 -5.71
C MET A 10 15.76 48.95 -5.47
N HIS A 11 16.22 48.64 -4.25
CA HIS A 11 16.73 47.31 -3.91
C HIS A 11 15.64 46.22 -3.88
N ALA A 12 14.41 46.58 -3.52
CA ALA A 12 13.28 45.64 -3.56
C ALA A 12 12.84 45.33 -5.00
N GLU A 13 12.78 46.33 -5.88
CA GLU A 13 12.45 46.15 -7.30
C GLU A 13 13.54 45.38 -8.05
N GLU A 14 14.82 45.63 -7.73
CA GLU A 14 15.95 44.89 -8.29
C GLU A 14 15.93 43.41 -7.83
N SER A 15 15.61 43.16 -6.55
CA SER A 15 15.48 41.80 -6.03
C SER A 15 14.31 41.05 -6.67
N ARG A 16 13.18 41.73 -6.89
CA ARG A 16 12.01 41.16 -7.57
C ARG A 16 12.30 40.86 -9.04
N SER A 17 13.00 41.77 -9.73
CA SER A 17 13.45 41.54 -11.12
C SER A 17 14.41 40.37 -11.24
N LYS A 18 15.32 40.18 -10.28
CA LYS A 18 16.22 39.00 -10.23
C LYS A 18 15.48 37.69 -9.99
N MET A 19 14.40 37.70 -9.20
CA MET A 19 13.56 36.51 -9.01
C MET A 19 12.74 36.17 -10.28
N ILE A 20 12.20 37.19 -10.96
CA ILE A 20 11.45 37.00 -12.21
C ILE A 20 12.38 36.53 -13.35
N ALA A 21 13.59 37.08 -13.46
CA ALA A 21 14.58 36.65 -14.44
C ALA A 21 15.04 35.19 -14.22
N LYS A 22 15.21 34.76 -12.96
CA LYS A 22 15.50 33.35 -12.63
C LYS A 22 14.34 32.41 -12.94
N GLN A 23 13.11 32.87 -12.80
CA GLN A 23 11.92 32.06 -13.07
C GLN A 23 11.63 31.93 -14.58
N ASN A 24 12.07 32.93 -15.36
CA ASN A 24 11.96 32.95 -16.82
C ASN A 24 13.22 32.45 -17.53
N ASP A 25 14.16 31.86 -16.80
CA ASP A 25 15.33 31.21 -17.39
C ASP A 25 14.87 30.11 -18.35
N PRO A 26 15.22 30.19 -19.65
CA PRO A 26 14.81 29.22 -20.66
C PRO A 26 15.12 27.77 -20.26
N GLN A 27 16.26 27.52 -19.59
CA GLN A 27 16.63 26.17 -19.13
C GLN A 27 15.75 25.67 -17.97
N LEU A 28 15.27 26.59 -17.12
CA LEU A 28 14.38 26.23 -16.00
C LEU A 28 12.96 25.98 -16.50
N ILE A 29 12.51 26.74 -17.50
CA ILE A 29 11.22 26.54 -18.17
C ILE A 29 11.23 25.21 -18.93
N GLU A 30 12.27 24.92 -19.72
CA GLU A 30 12.40 23.66 -20.47
C GLU A 30 12.35 22.44 -19.53
N LYS A 31 13.19 22.42 -18.49
CA LYS A 31 13.17 21.35 -17.47
C LYS A 31 11.84 21.20 -16.75
N LYS A 32 11.15 22.30 -16.48
CA LYS A 32 9.84 22.27 -15.80
C LYS A 32 8.75 21.76 -16.74
N THR A 33 8.84 22.08 -18.03
CA THR A 33 7.91 21.61 -19.06
C THR A 33 8.14 20.13 -19.36
N GLU A 34 9.39 19.69 -19.43
CA GLU A 34 9.79 18.28 -19.52
C GLU A 34 9.31 17.49 -18.29
N SER A 35 9.52 18.01 -17.07
CA SER A 35 9.05 17.35 -15.84
C SER A 35 7.53 17.23 -15.77
N TYR A 36 6.79 18.24 -16.26
CA TYR A 36 5.34 18.19 -16.32
C TYR A 36 4.86 17.23 -17.41
N ALA A 37 5.50 17.25 -18.58
CA ALA A 37 5.23 16.33 -19.68
C ALA A 37 5.49 14.87 -19.25
N GLU A 38 6.61 14.60 -18.56
CA GLU A 38 6.94 13.31 -17.96
C GLU A 38 5.88 12.90 -16.92
N GLN A 39 5.48 13.78 -16.00
CA GLN A 39 4.43 13.46 -15.04
C GLN A 39 3.10 13.12 -15.72
N THR A 40 2.68 13.89 -16.74
CA THR A 40 1.46 13.59 -17.50
C THR A 40 1.60 12.31 -18.31
N PHE A 41 2.77 12.03 -18.87
CA PHE A 41 3.07 10.80 -19.60
C PHE A 41 2.96 9.58 -18.67
N TRP A 42 3.63 9.62 -17.51
CA TRP A 42 3.56 8.55 -16.51
C TRP A 42 2.15 8.36 -15.93
N SER A 43 1.37 9.43 -15.78
CA SER A 43 -0.03 9.35 -15.35
C SER A 43 -0.92 8.64 -16.37
N GLN A 44 -0.67 8.81 -17.67
CA GLN A 44 -1.45 8.14 -18.73
C GLN A 44 -1.17 6.63 -18.78
N TYR A 45 0.09 6.22 -18.62
CA TYR A 45 0.47 4.80 -18.56
C TYR A 45 0.07 4.12 -17.24
N SER A 46 -0.15 4.88 -16.15
CA SER A 46 -0.64 4.31 -14.89
C SER A 46 -2.14 3.94 -14.93
N VAL A 47 -2.89 4.44 -15.92
CA VAL A 47 -4.35 4.21 -16.04
C VAL A 47 -4.68 3.15 -17.10
N GLN A 48 -3.80 2.89 -18.08
CA GLN A 48 -3.99 1.82 -19.07
C GLN A 48 -3.25 0.54 -18.69
N THR A 49 -3.93 -0.33 -17.94
CA THR A 49 -3.68 -1.77 -17.97
C THR A 49 -5.00 -2.52 -18.12
N ASP A 50 -5.70 -2.26 -19.23
CA ASP A 50 -6.87 -3.04 -19.66
C ASP A 50 -6.58 -3.86 -20.93
N GLU A 51 -5.31 -4.28 -21.14
CA GLU A 51 -5.00 -5.30 -22.14
C GLU A 51 -4.03 -6.35 -21.57
N PRO A 52 -4.48 -7.61 -21.36
CA PRO A 52 -3.68 -8.64 -20.73
C PRO A 52 -2.85 -9.39 -21.78
N THR A 53 -1.70 -8.84 -22.18
CA THR A 53 -0.71 -9.65 -22.90
C THR A 53 0.05 -10.56 -21.93
N HIS A 54 -0.50 -11.75 -21.73
CA HIS A 54 0.22 -13.03 -21.59
C HIS A 54 1.33 -13.17 -20.54
N SER A 55 1.38 -12.33 -19.52
CA SER A 55 2.14 -12.61 -18.30
C SER A 55 1.15 -13.06 -17.24
N GLY A 56 1.28 -14.32 -16.82
CA GLY A 56 0.46 -14.95 -15.80
C GLY A 56 0.39 -14.08 -14.55
N THR A 57 -0.58 -13.20 -14.52
CA THR A 57 -0.99 -12.49 -13.33
C THR A 57 -1.69 -13.57 -12.53
N THR A 58 -0.93 -14.26 -11.69
CA THR A 58 -1.49 -14.97 -10.55
C THR A 58 -2.16 -13.87 -9.75
N ILE A 59 -3.43 -13.62 -10.06
CA ILE A 59 -4.36 -12.92 -9.20
C ILE A 59 -4.17 -13.63 -7.88
N VAL A 60 -3.48 -12.98 -6.95
CA VAL A 60 -3.45 -13.42 -5.56
C VAL A 60 -4.91 -13.30 -5.17
N GLU A 61 -5.66 -14.39 -5.34
CA GLU A 61 -6.98 -14.56 -4.79
C GLU A 61 -6.77 -14.38 -3.30
N VAL A 62 -6.96 -13.14 -2.85
CA VAL A 62 -7.23 -12.85 -1.46
C VAL A 62 -8.36 -13.80 -1.11
N PRO A 63 -8.16 -14.77 -0.20
CA PRO A 63 -9.17 -15.77 0.06
C PRO A 63 -10.46 -15.04 0.42
N LYS A 64 -11.44 -15.11 -0.49
CA LYS A 64 -12.67 -14.30 -0.46
C LYS A 64 -13.58 -14.68 0.71
N GLU A 65 -13.21 -15.71 1.45
CA GLU A 65 -13.76 -16.02 2.74
C GLU A 65 -12.62 -16.24 3.73
N LEU A 66 -12.52 -15.35 4.71
CA LEU A 66 -12.08 -15.75 6.04
C LEU A 66 -13.14 -16.70 6.61
N SER A 67 -13.26 -17.92 6.05
CA SER A 67 -14.27 -18.91 6.43
C SER A 67 -14.18 -19.33 7.90
N LYS A 68 -13.08 -18.92 8.57
CA LYS A 68 -12.74 -19.24 9.97
C LYS A 68 -13.16 -18.19 11.01
N VAL A 69 -13.57 -16.97 10.63
CA VAL A 69 -14.26 -16.05 11.58
C VAL A 69 -15.53 -16.71 12.14
N SER A 70 -16.12 -17.65 11.39
CA SER A 70 -17.23 -18.48 11.87
C SER A 70 -16.83 -19.47 12.99
N MET A 71 -15.56 -19.89 13.03
CA MET A 71 -15.03 -20.88 13.98
C MET A 71 -14.83 -20.28 15.37
N VAL A 72 -14.24 -19.08 15.47
CA VAL A 72 -14.22 -18.28 16.72
C VAL A 72 -15.65 -18.06 17.23
N ASN A 73 -16.57 -17.70 16.34
CA ASN A 73 -17.97 -17.48 16.70
C ASN A 73 -18.66 -18.75 17.20
N SER A 74 -18.32 -19.91 16.65
CA SER A 74 -18.80 -21.21 17.12
C SER A 74 -18.31 -21.51 18.54
N CYS A 75 -17.01 -21.34 18.79
CA CYS A 75 -16.44 -21.52 20.14
C CYS A 75 -17.04 -20.53 21.15
N LEU A 76 -17.26 -19.27 20.75
CA LEU A 76 -17.86 -18.24 21.61
C LEU A 76 -19.33 -18.59 21.97
N LYS A 77 -20.10 -19.11 21.01
CA LYS A 77 -21.48 -19.60 21.25
C LYS A 77 -21.48 -20.78 22.22
N LYS A 78 -20.56 -21.72 22.06
CA LYS A 78 -20.42 -22.90 22.94
C LYS A 78 -20.03 -22.49 24.36
N LEU A 79 -19.13 -21.52 24.50
CA LEU A 79 -18.77 -20.92 25.80
C LEU A 79 -19.97 -20.28 26.50
N LYS A 80 -20.77 -19.48 25.77
CA LYS A 80 -22.01 -18.87 26.32
C LYS A 80 -23.00 -19.93 26.81
N PHE A 81 -23.16 -21.03 26.07
CA PHE A 81 -24.04 -22.14 26.46
C PHE A 81 -23.59 -22.80 27.76
N HIS A 82 -22.30 -23.14 27.89
CA HIS A 82 -21.77 -23.76 29.10
C HIS A 82 -21.85 -22.82 30.32
N LEU A 83 -21.63 -21.52 30.13
CA LEU A 83 -21.74 -20.53 31.20
C LEU A 83 -23.19 -20.40 31.71
N ALA A 84 -24.17 -20.37 30.80
CA ALA A 84 -25.59 -20.33 31.16
C ALA A 84 -26.04 -21.60 31.90
N SER A 85 -25.58 -22.78 31.46
CA SER A 85 -25.87 -24.05 32.15
C SER A 85 -25.31 -24.08 33.57
N PHE A 86 -24.11 -23.53 33.77
CA PHE A 86 -23.49 -23.47 35.09
C PHE A 86 -24.23 -22.54 36.05
N ASP A 87 -24.63 -21.36 35.58
CA ASP A 87 -25.42 -20.40 36.37
C ASP A 87 -26.73 -21.03 36.90
N ILE A 88 -27.40 -21.85 36.08
CA ILE A 88 -28.60 -22.59 36.50
C ILE A 88 -28.28 -23.61 37.60
N VAL A 89 -27.25 -24.44 37.42
CA VAL A 89 -26.84 -25.46 38.41
C VAL A 89 -26.47 -24.84 39.75
N VAL A 90 -25.74 -23.72 39.72
CA VAL A 90 -25.35 -22.98 40.94
C VAL A 90 -26.58 -22.42 41.65
N LYS A 91 -27.54 -21.84 40.92
CA LYS A 91 -28.79 -21.30 41.49
C LYS A 91 -29.68 -22.37 42.12
N GLU A 92 -29.83 -23.52 41.46
CA GLU A 92 -30.63 -24.64 41.96
C GLU A 92 -30.09 -25.18 43.28
N ARG A 93 -28.76 -25.38 43.37
CA ARG A 93 -28.08 -25.90 44.57
C ARG A 93 -28.05 -24.88 45.73
N THR A 94 -27.86 -23.59 45.44
CA THR A 94 -27.86 -22.54 46.48
C THR A 94 -29.24 -22.28 47.06
N THR A 95 -30.31 -22.44 46.26
CA THR A 95 -31.69 -22.28 46.74
C THR A 95 -32.16 -23.45 47.61
N ALA A 96 -31.69 -24.68 47.32
CA ALA A 96 -32.11 -25.89 48.04
C ALA A 96 -31.51 -26.03 49.46
N THR A 97 -30.35 -25.41 49.73
CA THR A 97 -29.59 -25.67 50.97
C THR A 97 -30.02 -24.77 52.14
N ALA A 98 -30.71 -23.66 51.89
CA ALA A 98 -31.10 -22.70 52.94
C ALA A 98 -32.18 -23.21 53.92
N ILE A 99 -32.81 -24.37 53.67
CA ILE A 99 -34.04 -24.76 54.38
C ILE A 99 -33.80 -25.78 55.52
N THR A 100 -32.68 -26.51 55.57
CA THR A 100 -32.47 -27.59 56.58
C THR A 100 -31.01 -27.81 56.95
N GLU A 101 -30.35 -26.91 57.71
CA GLU A 101 -28.94 -27.08 58.11
C GLU A 101 -28.72 -27.27 59.61
N GLY A 102 -28.53 -28.54 59.98
CA GLY A 102 -27.70 -28.95 61.10
C GLY A 102 -27.10 -30.30 60.73
N THR A 103 -25.82 -30.34 60.35
CA THR A 103 -25.02 -31.55 60.05
C THR A 103 -25.18 -32.19 58.66
N TRP A 104 -26.34 -32.15 57.98
CA TRP A 104 -26.50 -32.74 56.63
C TRP A 104 -25.86 -31.93 55.48
N GLY A 105 -25.65 -30.62 55.68
CA GLY A 105 -25.10 -29.72 54.66
C GLY A 105 -23.67 -30.03 54.21
N PHE A 106 -22.83 -30.61 55.08
CA PHE A 106 -21.40 -30.82 54.78
C PHE A 106 -21.15 -31.97 53.80
N GLU A 107 -21.81 -33.13 53.98
CA GLU A 107 -21.70 -34.28 53.06
C GLU A 107 -22.28 -33.93 51.67
N ASN A 108 -23.42 -33.22 51.63
CA ASN A 108 -24.05 -32.80 50.38
C ASN A 108 -23.19 -31.78 49.60
N THR A 109 -22.58 -30.83 50.30
CA THR A 109 -21.62 -29.87 49.70
C THR A 109 -20.43 -30.62 49.10
N LYS A 110 -19.88 -31.61 49.82
CA LYS A 110 -18.74 -32.41 49.36
C LYS A 110 -19.07 -33.26 48.12
N ALA A 111 -20.29 -33.79 48.01
CA ALA A 111 -20.76 -34.50 46.82
C ALA A 111 -20.92 -33.53 45.63
N CYS A 112 -21.50 -32.35 45.84
CA CYS A 112 -21.63 -31.31 44.80
C CYS A 112 -20.28 -30.91 44.18
N PHE A 113 -19.25 -30.72 45.02
CA PHE A 113 -17.92 -30.40 44.52
C PHE A 113 -17.35 -31.53 43.66
N ARG A 114 -17.53 -32.79 44.07
CA ARG A 114 -16.97 -33.95 43.37
C ARG A 114 -17.69 -34.26 42.06
N ASP A 115 -19.01 -34.21 42.06
CA ASP A 115 -19.80 -34.74 40.96
C ASP A 115 -20.17 -33.66 39.94
N ASP A 116 -20.25 -32.39 40.36
CA ASP A 116 -20.67 -31.29 39.48
C ASP A 116 -19.54 -30.30 39.19
N ILE A 117 -18.91 -29.75 40.24
CA ILE A 117 -17.96 -28.63 40.09
C ILE A 117 -16.64 -29.12 39.46
N ILE A 118 -16.06 -30.23 39.93
CA ILE A 118 -14.80 -30.74 39.37
C ILE A 118 -14.94 -31.08 37.88
N PRO A 119 -15.97 -31.83 37.43
CA PRO A 119 -16.19 -32.09 36.01
C PRO A 119 -16.47 -30.83 35.20
N PHE A 120 -17.23 -29.87 35.74
CA PHE A 120 -17.46 -28.59 35.08
C PHE A 120 -16.15 -27.83 34.85
N VAL A 121 -15.31 -27.70 35.86
CA VAL A 121 -14.00 -27.03 35.74
C VAL A 121 -13.09 -27.76 34.75
N LYS A 122 -13.14 -29.09 34.70
CA LYS A 122 -12.41 -29.88 33.70
C LYS A 122 -12.88 -29.55 32.28
N ASN A 123 -14.18 -29.59 32.02
CA ASN A 123 -14.75 -29.25 30.72
C ASN A 123 -14.42 -27.81 30.31
N LEU A 124 -14.43 -26.88 31.28
CA LEU A 124 -14.05 -25.49 31.05
C LEU A 124 -12.59 -25.36 30.62
N LYS A 125 -11.67 -26.08 31.28
CA LYS A 125 -10.25 -26.13 30.90
C LYS A 125 -10.08 -26.65 29.47
N GLU A 126 -10.71 -27.77 29.13
CA GLU A 126 -10.64 -28.35 27.78
C GLU A 126 -11.20 -27.40 26.72
N LEU A 127 -12.29 -26.69 27.01
CA LEU A 127 -12.86 -25.69 26.12
C LEU A 127 -11.89 -24.52 25.88
N PHE A 128 -11.25 -24.00 26.93
CA PHE A 128 -10.26 -22.93 26.79
C PHE A 128 -9.03 -23.40 26.01
N THR A 129 -8.52 -24.60 26.25
CA THR A 129 -7.42 -25.18 25.46
C THR A 129 -7.79 -25.30 23.98
N SER A 130 -9.01 -25.74 23.67
CA SER A 130 -9.50 -25.79 22.29
C SER A 130 -9.62 -24.41 21.66
N PHE A 131 -10.05 -23.41 22.43
CA PHE A 131 -10.16 -22.03 21.97
C PHE A 131 -8.78 -21.42 21.68
N ASP A 132 -7.81 -21.60 22.57
CA ASP A 132 -6.44 -21.13 22.40
C ASP A 132 -5.81 -21.71 21.13
N GLN A 133 -6.00 -23.02 20.90
CA GLN A 133 -5.52 -23.66 19.68
C GLN A 133 -6.16 -23.08 18.42
N CYS A 134 -7.48 -22.81 18.43
CA CYS A 134 -8.16 -22.17 17.30
C CYS A 134 -7.57 -20.79 16.99
N LEU A 135 -7.31 -19.97 18.02
CA LEU A 135 -6.71 -18.65 17.85
C LEU A 135 -5.28 -18.75 17.29
N ILE A 136 -4.48 -19.70 17.78
CA ILE A 136 -3.12 -19.95 17.28
C ILE A 136 -3.17 -20.31 15.79
N ASP A 137 -4.07 -21.21 15.40
CA ASP A 137 -4.21 -21.65 14.01
C ASP A 137 -4.63 -20.49 13.09
N GLU A 138 -5.57 -19.64 13.54
CA GLU A 138 -6.00 -18.47 12.78
C GLU A 138 -4.91 -17.43 12.61
N VAL A 139 -4.21 -17.08 13.70
CA VAL A 139 -3.08 -16.16 13.65
C VAL A 139 -1.99 -16.69 12.73
N THR A 140 -1.72 -18.00 12.76
CA THR A 140 -0.72 -18.65 11.90
C THR A 140 -1.09 -18.57 10.43
N GLU A 141 -2.36 -18.81 10.08
CA GLU A 141 -2.85 -18.69 8.70
C GLU A 141 -2.79 -17.25 8.18
N VAL A 142 -3.19 -16.26 8.99
CA VAL A 142 -3.06 -14.84 8.64
C VAL A 142 -1.59 -14.46 8.42
N GLN A 143 -0.69 -14.91 9.29
CA GLN A 143 0.76 -14.69 9.14
C GLN A 143 1.30 -15.32 7.85
N LYS A 144 0.81 -16.49 7.46
CA LYS A 144 1.20 -17.17 6.22
C LYS A 144 0.75 -16.38 4.99
N ILE A 145 -0.51 -15.91 4.96
CA ILE A 145 -1.02 -15.04 3.89
C ILE A 145 -0.20 -13.76 3.80
N PHE A 146 0.10 -13.12 4.94
CA PHE A 146 0.90 -11.90 4.96
C PHE A 146 2.32 -12.12 4.43
N LYS A 147 2.96 -13.26 4.74
CA LYS A 147 4.26 -13.63 4.18
C LYS A 147 4.21 -13.80 2.66
N GLN A 148 3.16 -14.45 2.13
CA GLN A 148 2.97 -14.60 0.68
C GLN A 148 2.75 -13.24 0.00
N MET A 149 1.89 -12.39 0.55
CA MET A 149 1.65 -11.03 0.05
C MET A 149 2.94 -10.21 0.03
N LYS A 150 3.73 -10.27 1.11
CA LYS A 150 5.03 -9.59 1.19
C LYS A 150 6.01 -10.06 0.12
N LEU A 151 6.03 -11.35 -0.21
CA LEU A 151 6.87 -11.90 -1.28
C LEU A 151 6.41 -11.40 -2.66
N ALA A 152 5.10 -11.47 -2.94
CA ALA A 152 4.52 -11.01 -4.19
C ALA A 152 4.79 -9.51 -4.43
N VAL A 153 4.62 -8.67 -3.39
CA VAL A 153 4.93 -7.24 -3.46
C VAL A 153 6.41 -7.00 -3.76
N LYS A 154 7.33 -7.74 -3.12
CA LYS A 154 8.77 -7.63 -3.41
C LYS A 154 9.11 -7.97 -4.85
N GLN A 155 8.52 -9.04 -5.38
CA GLN A 155 8.72 -9.43 -6.77
C GLN A 155 8.19 -8.36 -7.74
N HIS A 156 6.96 -7.89 -7.51
CA HIS A 156 6.37 -6.82 -8.31
C HIS A 156 7.22 -5.54 -8.29
N CYS A 157 7.78 -5.16 -7.13
CA CYS A 157 8.72 -4.04 -7.03
C CYS A 157 9.97 -4.26 -7.88
N ALA A 158 10.55 -5.46 -7.90
CA ALA A 158 11.72 -5.76 -8.72
C ALA A 158 11.41 -5.69 -10.23
N GLU A 159 10.25 -6.22 -10.65
CA GLU A 159 9.78 -6.17 -12.03
C GLU A 159 9.51 -4.72 -12.46
N LYS A 160 8.85 -3.91 -11.62
CA LYS A 160 8.63 -2.49 -11.85
C LYS A 160 9.93 -1.73 -12.08
N THR A 161 10.94 -1.95 -11.22
CA THR A 161 12.25 -1.31 -11.38
C THR A 161 12.92 -1.71 -12.70
N LYS A 162 12.86 -2.98 -13.08
CA LYS A 162 13.40 -3.46 -14.36
C LYS A 162 12.72 -2.79 -15.55
N PHE A 163 11.39 -2.63 -15.51
CA PHE A 163 10.64 -1.93 -16.54
C PHE A 163 11.03 -0.44 -16.60
N GLN A 164 11.12 0.22 -15.44
CA GLN A 164 11.51 1.63 -15.34
C GLN A 164 12.90 1.87 -15.93
N THR A 165 13.90 1.04 -15.62
CA THR A 165 15.24 1.15 -16.22
C THR A 165 15.23 0.96 -17.74
N LYS A 166 14.41 0.03 -18.26
CA LYS A 166 14.27 -0.15 -19.72
C LYS A 166 13.68 1.08 -20.38
N MET A 167 12.63 1.67 -19.78
CA MET A 167 12.03 2.91 -20.29
C MET A 167 13.04 4.05 -20.32
N GLU A 168 13.81 4.23 -19.24
CA GLU A 168 14.82 5.29 -19.17
C GLU A 168 15.89 5.12 -20.27
N ASN A 169 16.30 3.88 -20.57
CA ASN A 169 17.22 3.61 -21.65
C ASN A 169 16.62 3.92 -23.04
N VAL A 170 15.35 3.57 -23.28
CA VAL A 170 14.64 3.91 -24.52
C VAL A 170 14.53 5.42 -24.69
N LEU A 171 14.19 6.15 -23.63
CA LEU A 171 14.10 7.61 -23.66
C LEU A 171 15.44 8.25 -24.00
N LYS A 172 16.54 7.80 -23.37
CA LYS A 172 17.90 8.26 -23.67
C LYS A 172 18.29 8.00 -25.14
N GLU A 173 17.94 6.83 -25.68
CA GLU A 173 18.22 6.51 -27.08
C GLU A 173 17.42 7.38 -28.04
N ASN A 174 16.13 7.57 -27.78
CA ASN A 174 15.26 8.43 -28.59
C ASN A 174 15.76 9.88 -28.61
N TYR A 175 16.19 10.42 -27.46
CA TYR A 175 16.78 11.75 -27.38
C TYR A 175 18.04 11.88 -28.23
N ARG A 176 18.91 10.85 -28.20
CA ARG A 176 20.13 10.80 -29.02
C ARG A 176 19.82 10.76 -30.51
N LEU A 177 18.87 9.93 -30.93
CA LEU A 177 18.43 9.83 -32.33
C LEU A 177 17.79 11.13 -32.82
N LEU A 178 16.94 11.76 -31.98
CA LEU A 178 16.32 13.04 -32.29
C LEU A 178 17.36 14.14 -32.48
N THR A 179 18.35 14.21 -31.57
CA THR A 179 19.46 15.18 -31.65
C THR A 179 20.25 14.99 -32.95
N HIS A 180 20.55 13.74 -33.31
CA HIS A 180 21.25 13.42 -34.56
C HIS A 180 20.42 13.81 -35.79
N ALA A 181 19.12 13.48 -35.82
CA ALA A 181 18.23 13.82 -36.93
C ALA A 181 18.14 15.34 -37.14
N LEU A 182 17.94 16.11 -36.06
CA LEU A 182 17.92 17.58 -36.12
C LEU A 182 19.25 18.15 -36.59
N SER A 183 20.38 17.62 -36.10
CA SER A 183 21.71 18.06 -36.56
C SER A 183 21.90 17.81 -38.05
N VAL A 184 21.45 16.67 -38.58
CA VAL A 184 21.54 16.35 -40.01
C VAL A 184 20.66 17.28 -40.83
N GLU A 185 19.44 17.56 -40.37
CA GLU A 185 18.50 18.48 -41.03
C GLU A 185 19.07 19.90 -41.10
N ILE A 186 19.62 20.41 -39.99
CA ILE A 186 20.29 21.73 -39.94
C ILE A 186 21.45 21.79 -40.93
N VAL A 187 22.33 20.77 -40.95
CA VAL A 187 23.45 20.72 -41.89
C VAL A 187 22.96 20.70 -43.34
N ASN A 188 21.92 19.92 -43.65
CA ASN A 188 21.35 19.87 -44.98
C ASN A 188 20.78 21.22 -45.42
N ILE A 189 20.07 21.93 -44.54
CA ILE A 189 19.54 23.28 -44.82
C ILE A 189 20.70 24.24 -45.13
N VAL A 190 21.73 24.29 -44.27
CA VAL A 190 22.90 25.17 -44.45
C VAL A 190 23.63 24.88 -45.76
N VAL A 191 23.84 23.60 -46.09
CA VAL A 191 24.50 23.20 -47.35
C VAL A 191 23.67 23.59 -48.57
N ASN A 192 22.36 23.35 -48.53
CA ASN A 192 21.45 23.69 -49.63
C ASN A 192 21.44 25.21 -49.89
N ASP A 193 21.36 26.02 -48.84
CA ASP A 193 21.42 27.48 -48.95
C ASP A 193 22.76 27.95 -49.55
N CYS A 194 23.89 27.40 -49.10
CA CYS A 194 25.22 27.69 -49.66
C CYS A 194 25.31 27.37 -51.16
N MET A 195 24.77 26.23 -51.60
CA MET A 195 24.80 25.83 -53.01
C MET A 195 23.91 26.72 -53.88
N ASN A 196 22.75 27.14 -53.37
CA ASN A 196 21.85 28.04 -54.09
C ASN A 196 22.48 29.42 -54.31
N VAL A 197 23.20 29.95 -53.31
CA VAL A 197 23.98 31.20 -53.43
C VAL A 197 25.05 31.10 -54.51
N ASN A 198 25.76 29.98 -54.60
CA ASN A 198 26.80 29.79 -55.61
C ASN A 198 26.24 29.71 -57.05
N CYS A 199 25.04 29.16 -57.25
CA CYS A 199 24.41 29.15 -58.57
C CYS A 199 23.99 30.55 -59.03
N LEU A 200 23.44 31.38 -58.14
CA LEU A 200 23.03 32.76 -58.47
C LEU A 200 24.21 33.67 -58.85
N ASN A 201 25.42 33.37 -58.38
CA ASN A 201 26.61 34.18 -58.65
C ASN A 201 27.32 33.83 -59.97
N VAL A 202 26.98 32.68 -60.58
CA VAL A 202 27.58 32.22 -61.85
C VAL A 202 26.84 32.76 -63.08
N ASP A 203 25.54 33.09 -62.96
CA ASP A 203 24.73 33.67 -64.05
C ASP A 203 24.87 35.19 -64.20
N ALA A 204 25.72 35.85 -63.40
CA ALA A 204 25.87 37.31 -63.37
C ALA A 204 27.13 37.88 -64.07
N CYS A 205 27.85 37.07 -64.86
CA CYS A 205 28.98 37.50 -65.70
C CYS A 205 28.64 37.41 -67.19
#